data_AF-A0A538ANG6-F1
#
_entry.id   AF-A0A538ANG6-F1
#
_cell.length_a   1.000
_cell.length_b   1.000
_cell.length_c   1.000
_cell.angle_alpha   90.00
_cell.angle_beta   90.00
_cell.angle_gamma   90.00
#
_symmetry.space_group_name_H-M   'P 1'
#
loop_
_entity.id
_entity.type
_entity.pdbx_description
1 polymer ?
#
loop_
_entity_poly.entity_id
_entity_poly.type
_entity_poly.pdbx_seq_one_letter_code
_entity_poly.pdbx_strand_id
1 'polypeptide(L)' 'MGFEEDIKPLFRETDRSRMEWAFDLWDYDAVKENASGILERLEEGDMPCDGAWPPDQIDMFRAWIDGGYVP' A
#
# COMPACT_ATOMS: atom_id res chain seq x y z
N MET A 1 14.04 1.57 2.71
CA MET A 1 12.66 1.89 2.31
C MET A 1 12.50 1.57 0.84
N GLY A 2 12.50 0.27 0.55
CA GLY A 2 12.19 -0.29 -0.76
C GLY A 2 10.82 -0.97 -0.74
N PHE A 3 10.24 -1.21 -1.91
CA PHE A 3 8.93 -1.82 -2.01
C PHE A 3 8.95 -3.24 -1.45
N GLU A 4 9.93 -4.07 -1.85
CA GLU A 4 9.95 -5.49 -1.46
C GLU A 4 10.11 -5.71 0.06
N GLU A 5 10.97 -4.92 0.71
CA GLU A 5 11.31 -5.11 2.13
C GLU A 5 10.40 -4.33 3.07
N ASP A 6 9.94 -3.13 2.67
CA ASP A 6 9.25 -2.21 3.59
C ASP A 6 7.77 -2.03 3.26
N ILE A 7 7.34 -2.12 1.98
CA ILE A 7 5.96 -1.83 1.58
C ILE A 7 5.14 -3.10 1.36
N LYS A 8 5.68 -4.06 0.62
CA LYS A 8 5.02 -5.33 0.30
C LYS A 8 4.57 -6.10 1.56
N PRO A 9 5.36 -6.17 2.66
CA PRO A 9 4.92 -6.87 3.88
C PRO A 9 3.79 -6.16 4.63
N LEU A 10 3.53 -4.88 4.36
CA LEU A 10 2.39 -4.16 4.96
C LEU A 10 1.07 -4.63 4.38
N PHE A 11 1.05 -5.02 3.10
CA PHE A 11 -0.11 -5.61 2.45
C PHE A 11 -0.24 -7.08 2.85
N ARG A 12 -1.23 -7.40 3.68
CA ARG A 12 -1.51 -8.78 4.07
C ARG A 12 -2.13 -9.54 2.91
N GLU A 13 -2.07 -10.87 2.96
CA GLU A 13 -2.70 -11.74 1.95
C GLU A 13 -4.21 -11.46 1.80
N THR A 14 -4.89 -11.16 2.90
CA THR A 14 -6.32 -10.75 2.90
C THR A 14 -6.53 -9.45 2.13
N ASP A 15 -5.64 -8.48 2.29
CA ASP A 15 -5.72 -7.18 1.61
C ASP A 15 -5.53 -7.38 0.10
N ARG A 16 -4.54 -8.20 -0.27
CA ARG A 16 -4.29 -8.59 -1.67
C ARG A 16 -5.51 -9.29 -2.26
N SER A 17 -6.03 -10.33 -1.61
CA SER A 17 -7.20 -11.09 -2.06
C SER A 17 -8.43 -10.20 -2.26
N ARG A 18 -8.61 -9.16 -1.43
CA ARG A 18 -9.70 -8.20 -1.56
C ARG A 18 -9.49 -7.17 -2.67
N MET A 19 -8.27 -7.00 -3.17
CA MET A 19 -7.90 -6.07 -4.23
C MET A 19 -7.60 -6.74 -5.57
N GLU A 20 -7.47 -8.06 -5.63
CA GLU A 20 -7.20 -8.83 -6.85
C GLU A 20 -8.16 -8.53 -8.02
N TRP A 21 -9.37 -8.04 -7.74
CA TRP A 21 -10.32 -7.61 -8.77
C TRP A 21 -9.95 -6.28 -9.46
N ALA A 22 -9.10 -5.46 -8.83
CA ALA A 22 -8.63 -4.18 -9.33
C ALA A 22 -7.16 -4.27 -9.79
N PHE A 23 -6.25 -4.70 -8.90
CA PHE A 23 -4.83 -4.89 -9.18
C PHE A 23 -4.13 -5.67 -8.05
N ASP A 24 -2.90 -6.12 -8.28
CA ASP A 24 -2.13 -6.89 -7.30
C ASP A 24 -1.34 -5.96 -6.35
N LEU A 25 -1.63 -6.02 -5.05
CA LEU A 25 -0.91 -5.25 -4.00
C LEU A 25 0.52 -5.74 -3.75
N TRP A 26 0.93 -6.87 -4.34
CA TRP A 26 2.29 -7.37 -4.28
C TRP A 26 3.08 -7.18 -5.57
N ASP A 27 2.46 -6.57 -6.58
CA ASP A 27 3.11 -6.16 -7.80
C ASP A 27 3.57 -4.71 -7.68
N TYR A 28 4.88 -4.49 -7.83
CA TYR A 28 5.48 -3.17 -7.65
C TYR A 28 4.93 -2.15 -8.65
N ASP A 29 4.80 -2.53 -9.93
CA ASP A 29 4.36 -1.61 -10.98
C ASP A 29 2.90 -1.22 -10.75
N ALA A 30 2.03 -2.20 -10.42
CA ALA A 30 0.64 -1.96 -10.08
C ALA A 30 0.48 -1.06 -8.85
N VAL A 31 1.22 -1.31 -7.76
CA VAL A 31 1.15 -0.47 -6.55
C VAL A 31 1.68 0.92 -6.83
N LYS A 32 2.76 1.06 -7.59
CA LYS A 32 3.34 2.35 -7.97
C LYS A 32 2.37 3.18 -8.83
N GLU A 33 1.74 2.57 -9.82
CA GLU A 33 0.75 3.24 -10.66
C GLU A 33 -0.47 3.72 -9.86
N ASN A 34 -0.85 2.99 -8.81
CA ASN A 34 -2.02 3.30 -7.99
C ASN A 34 -1.69 3.95 -6.64
N ALA A 35 -0.42 4.29 -6.37
CA ALA A 35 0.06 4.63 -5.03
C ALA A 35 -0.67 5.81 -4.39
N SER A 36 -0.96 6.86 -5.17
CA SER A 36 -1.70 8.03 -4.71
C SER A 36 -3.13 7.68 -4.25
N GLY A 37 -3.85 6.88 -5.03
CA GLY A 37 -5.22 6.44 -4.70
C GLY A 37 -5.28 5.39 -3.59
N ILE A 38 -4.19 4.64 -3.37
CA ILE A 38 -4.02 3.78 -2.19
C ILE A 38 -3.81 4.64 -0.96
N LEU A 39 -2.90 5.62 -1.01
CA LEU A 39 -2.59 6.49 0.13
C LEU A 39 -3.84 7.24 0.60
N GLU A 40 -4.63 7.81 -0.32
CA GLU A 40 -5.90 8.48 0.00
C GLU A 40 -6.85 7.55 0.77
N ARG A 41 -7.06 6.32 0.29
CA ARG A 41 -7.92 5.33 0.97
C ARG A 41 -7.38 4.87 2.32
N LEU A 42 -6.06 4.80 2.47
CA LEU A 42 -5.42 4.48 3.75
C LEU A 42 -5.60 5.63 4.75
N GLU A 43 -5.46 6.89 4.31
CA GLU A 43 -5.66 8.08 5.14
C GLU A 43 -7.14 8.27 5.54
N GLU A 44 -8.08 7.93 4.66
CA GLU A 44 -9.52 7.92 4.96
C GLU A 44 -9.92 6.78 5.91
N GLY A 45 -9.08 5.75 6.04
CA GLY A 45 -9.35 4.57 6.87
C GLY A 45 -10.35 3.58 6.26
N ASP A 46 -10.71 3.79 4.99
CA ASP A 46 -11.59 2.90 4.22
C ASP A 46 -10.88 1.61 3.80
N MET A 47 -9.53 1.64 3.78
CA MET A 47 -8.70 0.46 3.57
C MET A 47 -7.69 0.25 4.70
N PRO A 48 -7.42 -1.03 5.05
CA PRO A 48 -8.12 -2.23 4.59
C PRO A 48 -9.47 -2.47 5.29
N CYS A 49 -10.35 -3.21 4.60
CA CYS A 49 -11.77 -3.41 4.95
C CYS A 49 -12.01 -4.25 6.23
N ASP A 50 -10.97 -4.67 6.93
CA ASP A 50 -10.99 -5.33 8.24
C ASP A 50 -10.32 -4.49 9.36
N GLY A 51 -9.82 -3.29 9.05
CA GLY A 51 -9.29 -2.33 10.01
C GLY A 51 -8.18 -1.47 9.41
N ALA A 52 -8.31 -0.14 9.54
CA ALA A 52 -7.34 0.83 9.04
C ALA A 52 -5.89 0.53 9.48
N TRP A 53 -4.93 0.86 8.62
CA TRP A 53 -3.51 0.78 8.98
C TRP A 53 -3.17 1.71 10.15
N PRO A 54 -2.24 1.31 11.03
CA PRO A 54 -1.66 2.24 12.00
C PRO A 54 -1.03 3.44 11.29
N PRO A 55 -1.07 4.66 11.88
CA PRO A 55 -0.48 5.86 11.30
C PRO A 55 0.99 5.66 10.86
N ASP A 56 1.78 4.91 11.63
CA ASP A 56 3.18 4.64 11.31
C ASP A 56 3.36 3.87 9.98
N GLN A 57 2.42 2.99 9.62
CA GLN A 57 2.45 2.27 8.34
C GLN A 57 2.02 3.16 7.17
N ILE A 58 1.06 4.06 7.41
CA ILE A 58 0.63 5.06 6.43
C ILE A 58 1.79 6.02 6.15
N ASP A 59 2.49 6.47 7.19
CA ASP A 59 3.67 7.32 7.06
C ASP A 59 4.81 6.60 6.32
N MET A 60 4.99 5.30 6.52
CA MET A 60 5.97 4.51 5.77
C MET A 60 5.61 4.40 4.29
N PHE A 61 4.33 4.17 3.97
CA PHE A 61 3.86 4.16 2.59
C PHE A 61 4.03 5.53 1.91
N ARG A 62 3.69 6.61 2.62
CA ARG A 62 3.90 7.98 2.17
C ARG A 62 5.38 8.29 1.92
N ALA A 63 6.26 7.90 2.84
CA ALA A 63 7.70 8.12 2.71
C ALA A 63 8.29 7.35 1.52
N TRP A 64 7.75 6.18 1.17
CA TRP A 64 8.14 5.46 -0.04
C TRP A 64 7.72 6.17 -1.34
N ILE A 65 6.50 6.75 -1.36
CA ILE A 65 6.02 7.59 -2.46
C ILE A 65 6.92 8.82 -2.62
N ASP A 66 7.18 9.55 -1.53
CA ASP A 66 8.02 10.75 -1.50
C ASP A 66 9.48 10.42 -1.86
N GLY A 67 9.93 9.20 -1.53
CA GLY A 67 11.25 8.65 -1.88
C GLY A 67 11.40 8.25 -3.35
N GLY A 68 10.35 8.37 -4.17
CA GLY A 68 10.40 8.10 -5.60
C GLY A 68 10.16 6.64 -5.99
N TYR A 69 9.42 5.89 -5.17
CA TYR A 69 9.04 4.50 -5.45
C TYR A 69 10.25 3.57 -5.56
N VAL A 70 11.09 3.56 -4.53
CA VAL A 70 12.27 2.68 -4.50
C VAL A 70 11.80 1.21 -4.57
N PRO A 71 12.30 0.39 -5.51
CA PRO A 71 11.95 -1.03 -5.59
C PRO A 71 12.28 -1.82 -4.33
#